data_AF-A0A1F3K6R2-F1
#
_entry.id   AF-A0A1F3K6R2-F1
#
_cell.length_a   1.000
_cell.length_b   1.000
_cell.length_c   1.000
_cell.angle_alpha   90.00
_cell.angle_beta   90.00
_cell.angle_gamma   90.00
#
_symmetry.space_group_name_H-M   'P 1'
#
loop_
_entity.id
_entity.type
_entity.pdbx_description
1 polymer ?
#
loop_
_entity_poly.entity_id
_entity_poly.type
_entity_poly.pdbx_seq_one_letter_code
_entity_poly.pdbx_strand_id
1 'polypeptide(L)'
;MLTNKIEQIVELLTNKTLNNSITWTETSGENGYQTQLSSGTITVEKYSSLFVDNIQFSILNIKGKQIESIKLKEVEDNYSVLNNLFTAIEKSYLKVDEVLDSIFDEIKNPSQSLQISDIFIGKWKNSYSLNNKIYEEVFDIEDGNKYTVKEIKCFEIIDLKWDEETKKLSFTKSSILQNDNRRLQNVLTKISDKCYQGFENETIPVTYIRVDI
;
A
#
# COMPACT_ATOMS: atom_id res chain seq x y z
N MET A 1 -27.73 -22.86 22.62
CA MET A 1 -27.50 -23.91 21.59
C MET A 1 -27.97 -23.39 20.24
N LEU A 2 -27.22 -23.67 19.17
CA LEU A 2 -27.66 -23.28 17.83
C LEU A 2 -28.85 -24.12 17.38
N THR A 3 -29.71 -23.55 16.54
CA THR A 3 -30.73 -24.32 15.82
C THR A 3 -30.18 -24.73 14.46
N ASN A 4 -30.67 -25.83 13.87
CA ASN A 4 -30.23 -26.29 12.54
C ASN A 4 -30.28 -25.17 11.47
N LYS A 5 -31.26 -24.25 11.56
CA LYS A 5 -31.35 -23.12 10.63
C LYS A 5 -30.24 -22.09 10.83
N ILE A 6 -29.86 -21.81 12.08
CA ILE A 6 -28.77 -20.88 12.35
C ILE A 6 -27.44 -21.49 11.97
N GLU A 7 -27.22 -22.79 12.22
CA GLU A 7 -26.02 -23.50 11.77
C GLU A 7 -25.85 -23.40 10.26
N GLN A 8 -26.91 -23.65 9.48
CA GLN A 8 -26.89 -23.49 8.03
C GLN A 8 -26.59 -22.06 7.59
N ILE A 9 -27.13 -21.05 8.28
CA ILE A 9 -26.82 -19.63 7.99
C ILE A 9 -25.34 -19.35 8.26
N VAL A 10 -24.81 -19.80 9.40
CA VAL A 10 -23.41 -19.60 9.78
C VAL A 10 -22.47 -20.26 8.77
N GLU A 11 -22.77 -21.48 8.33
CA GLU A 11 -21.99 -22.19 7.31
C GLU A 11 -21.99 -21.42 5.98
N LEU A 12 -23.16 -20.96 5.52
CA LEU A 12 -23.27 -20.17 4.29
C LEU A 12 -22.52 -18.85 4.37
N LEU A 13 -22.60 -18.15 5.50
CA LEU A 13 -21.86 -16.91 5.73
C LEU A 13 -20.35 -17.14 5.75
N THR A 14 -19.90 -18.22 6.40
CA THR A 14 -18.48 -18.60 6.45
C THR A 14 -17.96 -18.84 5.04
N ASN A 15 -18.65 -19.68 4.27
CA ASN A 15 -18.28 -19.96 2.87
C ASN A 15 -18.29 -18.70 2.01
N LYS A 16 -19.29 -17.82 2.18
CA LYS A 16 -19.34 -16.57 1.42
C LYS A 16 -18.19 -15.62 1.78
N THR A 17 -17.80 -15.59 3.06
CA THR A 17 -16.70 -14.76 3.57
C THR A 17 -15.36 -15.24 3.06
N LEU A 18 -15.10 -16.55 3.15
CA LEU A 18 -13.87 -17.17 2.62
C LEU A 18 -13.71 -17.00 1.10
N ASN A 19 -14.82 -16.93 0.37
CA ASN A 19 -14.82 -16.67 -1.08
C ASN A 19 -14.94 -15.18 -1.44
N ASN A 20 -14.78 -14.27 -0.47
CA ASN A 20 -14.90 -12.81 -0.67
C ASN A 20 -16.18 -12.37 -1.42
N SER A 21 -17.27 -13.12 -1.25
CA SER A 21 -18.57 -12.90 -1.91
C SER A 21 -19.61 -12.23 -1.01
N ILE A 22 -19.17 -11.78 0.16
CA ILE A 22 -19.93 -10.98 1.12
C ILE A 22 -18.98 -9.96 1.75
N THR A 23 -19.49 -8.76 1.97
CA THR A 23 -18.71 -7.68 2.60
C THR A 23 -19.17 -7.50 4.03
N TRP A 24 -18.19 -7.32 4.92
CA TRP A 24 -18.39 -7.01 6.32
C TRP A 24 -17.95 -5.58 6.59
N THR A 25 -18.66 -4.91 7.49
CA THR A 25 -18.28 -3.60 8.03
C THR A 25 -18.25 -3.71 9.55
N GLU A 26 -17.41 -2.92 10.19
CA GLU A 26 -17.36 -2.85 11.66
C GLU A 26 -18.68 -2.32 12.25
N THR A 27 -19.06 -2.81 13.44
CA THR A 27 -20.13 -2.20 14.25
C THR A 27 -19.54 -1.16 15.18
N SER A 28 -20.37 -0.53 16.02
CA SER A 28 -19.88 0.34 17.09
C SER A 28 -19.30 -0.43 18.28
N GLY A 29 -19.42 -1.77 18.30
CA GLY A 29 -18.88 -2.62 19.34
C GLY A 29 -17.41 -2.93 19.10
N GLU A 30 -16.63 -3.05 20.17
CA GLU A 30 -15.26 -3.56 20.09
C GLU A 30 -15.30 -5.00 19.59
N ASN A 31 -14.59 -5.30 18.49
CA ASN A 31 -14.59 -6.60 17.81
C ASN A 31 -15.98 -7.03 17.32
N GLY A 32 -16.74 -6.10 16.74
CA GLY A 32 -18.04 -6.33 16.14
C GLY A 32 -18.06 -6.10 14.63
N TYR A 33 -18.73 -6.99 13.91
CA TYR A 33 -18.90 -6.90 12.46
C TYR A 33 -20.35 -7.11 12.07
N GLN A 34 -20.74 -6.49 10.96
CA GLN A 34 -22.06 -6.62 10.37
C GLN A 34 -21.99 -6.79 8.86
N THR A 35 -23.01 -7.45 8.31
CA THR A 35 -23.24 -7.52 6.87
C THR A 35 -24.71 -7.28 6.57
N GLN A 36 -24.96 -6.51 5.51
CA GLN A 36 -26.31 -6.16 5.07
C GLN A 36 -26.76 -7.11 3.97
N LEU A 37 -27.90 -7.76 4.21
CA LEU A 37 -28.62 -8.58 3.24
C LEU A 37 -29.91 -7.86 2.83
N SER A 38 -30.52 -8.30 1.73
CA SER A 38 -31.82 -7.75 1.26
C SER A 38 -32.94 -7.92 2.30
N SER A 39 -32.85 -8.95 3.13
CA SER A 39 -33.88 -9.31 4.11
C SER A 39 -33.61 -8.78 5.52
N GLY A 40 -32.44 -8.19 5.77
CA GLY A 40 -32.03 -7.77 7.10
C GLY A 40 -30.53 -7.65 7.26
N THR A 41 -30.09 -7.50 8.50
CA THR A 41 -28.68 -7.34 8.87
C THR A 41 -28.28 -8.49 9.78
N ILE A 42 -27.09 -9.01 9.59
CA ILE A 42 -26.50 -9.99 10.50
C ILE A 42 -25.32 -9.33 11.19
N THR A 43 -25.23 -9.48 12.51
CA THR A 43 -24.09 -9.02 13.30
C THR A 43 -23.42 -10.18 14.01
N VAL A 44 -22.10 -10.14 14.09
CA VAL A 44 -21.28 -11.07 14.85
C VAL A 44 -20.30 -10.25 15.67
N GLU A 45 -20.33 -10.43 16.99
CA GLU A 45 -19.52 -9.65 17.92
C GLU A 45 -18.83 -10.57 18.92
N LYS A 46 -17.55 -10.37 19.16
CA LYS A 46 -16.77 -11.10 20.16
C LYS A 46 -16.41 -10.18 21.31
N TYR A 47 -16.66 -10.61 22.54
CA TYR A 47 -16.35 -9.81 23.73
C TYR A 47 -15.98 -10.70 24.91
N SER A 48 -15.06 -10.23 25.75
CA SER A 48 -14.67 -10.96 26.95
C SER A 48 -15.49 -10.47 28.15
N SER A 49 -16.05 -11.40 28.92
CA SER A 49 -16.80 -11.12 30.15
C SER A 49 -16.33 -12.06 31.24
N LEU A 50 -15.91 -11.53 32.39
CA LEU A 50 -15.43 -12.32 33.53
C LEU A 50 -14.32 -13.32 33.13
N PHE A 51 -13.37 -12.89 32.28
CA PHE A 51 -12.26 -13.71 31.76
C PHE A 51 -12.67 -14.89 30.87
N VAL A 52 -13.91 -14.90 30.38
CA VAL A 52 -14.38 -15.89 29.40
C VAL A 52 -14.73 -15.15 28.12
N ASP A 53 -14.22 -15.64 27.00
CA ASP A 53 -14.60 -15.12 25.70
C ASP A 53 -16.04 -15.51 25.38
N ASN A 54 -16.78 -14.55 24.84
CA ASN A 54 -18.14 -14.73 24.39
C ASN A 54 -18.22 -14.31 22.93
N ILE A 55 -19.13 -14.95 22.21
CA ILE A 55 -19.50 -14.57 20.87
C ILE A 55 -21.01 -14.43 20.77
N GLN A 56 -21.45 -13.33 20.18
CA GLN A 56 -22.84 -13.05 19.93
C GLN A 56 -23.09 -13.01 18.42
N PHE A 57 -24.08 -13.77 17.98
CA PHE A 57 -24.62 -13.75 16.62
C PHE A 57 -26.04 -13.20 16.67
N SER A 58 -26.35 -12.15 15.91
CA SER A 58 -27.68 -11.54 15.90
C SER A 58 -28.20 -11.34 14.48
N ILE A 59 -29.51 -11.53 14.30
CA ILE A 59 -30.22 -11.22 13.05
C ILE A 59 -31.19 -10.11 13.34
N LEU A 60 -31.12 -9.04 12.54
CA LEU A 60 -32.04 -7.91 12.58
C LEU A 60 -32.85 -7.87 11.29
N ASN A 61 -34.12 -7.48 11.37
CA ASN A 61 -34.93 -7.25 10.17
C ASN A 61 -34.54 -5.94 9.48
N ILE A 62 -35.15 -5.65 8.33
CA ILE A 62 -34.93 -4.42 7.55
C ILE A 62 -35.23 -3.11 8.30
N LYS A 63 -35.90 -3.17 9.46
CA LYS A 63 -36.17 -2.01 10.32
C LYS A 63 -35.16 -1.89 11.48
N GLY A 64 -34.10 -2.71 11.48
CA GLY A 64 -33.11 -2.76 12.56
C GLY A 64 -33.64 -3.39 13.85
N LYS A 65 -34.77 -4.11 13.83
CA LYS A 65 -35.28 -4.81 15.01
C LYS A 65 -34.71 -6.22 15.06
N GLN A 66 -34.10 -6.58 16.18
CA GLN A 66 -33.59 -7.93 16.43
C GLN A 66 -34.72 -8.96 16.31
N ILE A 67 -34.51 -9.95 15.44
CA ILE A 67 -35.35 -11.13 15.23
C ILE A 67 -34.86 -12.28 16.10
N GLU A 68 -33.54 -12.50 16.12
CA GLU A 68 -32.89 -13.61 16.80
C GLU A 68 -31.54 -13.15 17.36
N SER A 69 -31.15 -13.70 18.50
CA SER A 69 -29.79 -13.51 19.03
C SER A 69 -29.35 -14.73 19.82
N ILE A 70 -28.15 -15.20 19.50
CA ILE A 70 -27.49 -16.29 20.19
C ILE A 70 -26.21 -15.73 20.80
N LYS A 71 -26.00 -16.02 22.07
CA LYS A 71 -24.77 -15.72 22.79
C LYS A 71 -24.19 -17.02 23.30
N LEU A 72 -22.94 -17.30 22.96
CA LEU A 72 -22.21 -18.48 23.41
C LEU A 72 -20.92 -18.05 24.11
N LYS A 73 -20.61 -18.70 25.22
CA LYS A 73 -19.33 -18.66 25.91
C LYS A 73 -18.37 -19.67 25.29
N GLU A 74 -17.08 -19.43 25.43
CA GLU A 74 -16.01 -20.32 24.94
C GLU A 74 -16.18 -21.79 25.38
N VAL A 75 -16.74 -22.00 26.56
CA VAL A 75 -16.97 -23.32 27.16
C VAL A 75 -18.22 -24.05 26.66
N GLU A 76 -19.08 -23.38 25.87
CA GLU A 76 -20.34 -23.95 25.39
C GLU A 76 -20.19 -24.69 24.06
N ASP A 77 -21.00 -25.75 23.91
CA ASP A 77 -21.12 -26.47 22.64
C ASP A 77 -21.54 -25.52 21.52
N ASN A 78 -20.90 -25.65 20.36
CA ASN A 78 -21.03 -24.80 19.17
C ASN A 78 -20.35 -23.42 19.23
N TYR A 79 -19.66 -23.07 20.32
CA TYR A 79 -18.85 -21.85 20.34
C TYR A 79 -17.85 -21.83 19.17
N SER A 80 -17.18 -22.96 18.91
CA SER A 80 -16.22 -23.10 17.82
C SER A 80 -16.82 -22.79 16.45
N VAL A 81 -18.10 -23.10 16.22
CA VAL A 81 -18.80 -22.83 14.95
C VAL A 81 -18.94 -21.33 14.73
N LEU A 82 -19.39 -20.58 15.73
CA LEU A 82 -19.48 -19.12 15.64
C LEU A 82 -18.09 -18.48 15.62
N ASN A 83 -17.14 -19.00 16.40
CA ASN A 83 -15.77 -18.46 16.45
C ASN A 83 -15.07 -18.64 15.09
N ASN A 84 -15.28 -19.76 14.40
CA ASN A 84 -14.75 -19.96 13.05
C ASN A 84 -15.31 -18.93 12.05
N LEU A 85 -16.61 -18.64 12.11
CA LEU A 85 -17.20 -17.55 11.32
C LEU A 85 -16.54 -16.21 11.68
N PHE A 86 -16.44 -15.88 12.97
CA PHE A 86 -15.83 -14.63 13.43
C PHE A 86 -14.39 -14.47 12.94
N THR A 87 -13.55 -15.50 13.09
CA THR A 87 -12.16 -15.46 12.59
C THR A 87 -12.10 -15.31 11.07
N ALA A 88 -13.01 -15.93 10.32
CA ALA A 88 -13.08 -15.74 8.87
C ALA A 88 -13.47 -14.28 8.51
N ILE A 89 -14.39 -13.68 9.27
CA ILE A 89 -14.80 -12.28 9.10
C ILE A 89 -13.63 -11.34 9.37
N GLU A 90 -12.98 -11.49 10.52
CA GLU A 90 -11.86 -10.64 10.94
C GLU A 90 -10.72 -10.67 9.91
N LYS A 91 -10.34 -11.88 9.44
CA LYS A 91 -9.33 -12.04 8.40
C LYS A 91 -9.72 -11.36 7.08
N SER A 92 -10.97 -11.53 6.64
CA SER A 92 -11.48 -10.92 5.40
C SER A 92 -11.55 -9.40 5.51
N TYR A 93 -12.03 -8.87 6.65
CA TYR A 93 -12.13 -7.43 6.89
C TYR A 93 -10.75 -6.76 6.95
N LEU A 94 -9.80 -7.38 7.66
CA LEU A 94 -8.42 -6.89 7.77
C LEU A 94 -7.56 -7.20 6.54
N LYS A 95 -8.10 -7.92 5.54
CA LYS A 95 -7.38 -8.33 4.32
C LYS A 95 -6.06 -9.03 4.63
N VAL A 96 -6.10 -9.95 5.59
CA VAL A 96 -4.89 -10.59 6.13
C VAL A 96 -4.10 -11.29 5.04
N ASP A 97 -4.77 -12.02 4.15
CA ASP A 97 -4.09 -12.76 3.10
C ASP A 97 -3.43 -11.81 2.08
N GLU A 98 -4.10 -10.72 1.68
CA GLU A 98 -3.51 -9.72 0.77
C GLU A 98 -2.31 -8.99 1.40
N VAL A 99 -2.38 -8.67 2.70
CA VAL A 99 -1.26 -8.06 3.42
C VAL A 99 -0.09 -9.02 3.51
N LEU A 100 -0.34 -10.31 3.80
CA LEU A 100 0.70 -11.33 3.86
C LEU A 100 1.32 -11.56 2.48
N ASP A 101 0.52 -11.61 1.42
CA ASP A 101 1.00 -11.74 0.04
C ASP A 101 1.88 -10.55 -0.35
N SER A 102 1.47 -9.32 -0.02
CA SER A 102 2.29 -8.12 -0.21
C SER A 102 3.62 -8.20 0.52
N ILE A 103 3.63 -8.65 1.78
CA ILE A 103 4.86 -8.84 2.56
C ILE A 103 5.73 -9.93 1.92
N PHE A 104 5.15 -11.03 1.46
CA PHE A 104 5.91 -12.08 0.78
C PHE A 104 6.52 -11.59 -0.53
N ASP A 105 5.79 -10.78 -1.30
CA ASP A 105 6.30 -10.18 -2.52
C ASP A 105 7.45 -9.23 -2.23
N GLU A 106 7.36 -8.41 -1.18
CA GLU A 106 8.47 -7.57 -0.71
C GLU A 106 9.68 -8.39 -0.24
N ILE A 107 9.49 -9.54 0.39
CA ILE A 107 10.59 -10.40 0.86
C ILE A 107 11.24 -11.19 -0.29
N LYS A 108 10.44 -11.71 -1.22
CA LYS A 108 10.91 -12.54 -2.36
C LYS A 108 11.52 -11.69 -3.46
N ASN A 109 10.91 -10.55 -3.71
CA ASN A 109 11.40 -9.52 -4.59
C ASN A 109 11.73 -8.32 -3.70
N PRO A 110 12.76 -8.41 -2.83
CA PRO A 110 13.26 -7.22 -2.15
C PRO A 110 13.65 -6.33 -3.30
N SER A 111 12.85 -5.26 -3.50
CA SER A 111 13.01 -4.32 -4.60
C SER A 111 14.50 -4.23 -4.85
N GLN A 112 14.99 -4.77 -5.98
CA GLN A 112 16.40 -4.56 -6.33
C GLN A 112 16.47 -3.05 -6.30
N SER A 113 17.11 -2.49 -5.28
CA SER A 113 17.08 -1.07 -5.02
C SER A 113 17.60 -0.48 -6.32
N LEU A 114 16.72 0.11 -7.11
CA LEU A 114 17.09 0.58 -8.42
C LEU A 114 18.27 1.51 -8.15
N GLN A 115 19.44 1.18 -8.68
CA GLN A 115 20.60 2.04 -8.48
C GLN A 115 20.57 3.08 -9.57
N ILE A 116 20.96 4.32 -9.27
CA ILE A 116 21.02 5.34 -10.32
C ILE A 116 22.00 4.89 -11.42
N SER A 117 23.01 4.10 -11.06
CA SER A 117 24.00 3.55 -11.99
C SER A 117 23.38 2.63 -13.05
N ASP A 118 22.25 1.98 -12.76
CA ASP A 118 21.53 1.16 -13.75
C ASP A 118 20.88 2.01 -14.85
N ILE A 119 20.70 3.31 -14.62
CA ILE A 119 19.92 4.21 -15.48
C ILE A 119 20.77 5.33 -16.09
N PHE A 120 21.69 5.86 -15.30
CA PHE A 120 22.33 7.16 -15.49
C PHE A 120 23.86 7.08 -15.38
N ILE A 121 24.48 5.91 -15.27
CA ILE A 121 25.95 5.85 -15.22
C ILE A 121 26.59 6.52 -16.45
N GLY A 122 27.60 7.36 -16.20
CA GLY A 122 28.34 8.07 -17.25
C GLY A 122 28.11 9.58 -17.28
N LYS A 123 28.42 10.20 -18.43
CA LYS A 123 28.31 11.66 -18.64
C LYS A 123 27.00 12.07 -19.25
N TRP A 124 26.40 13.08 -18.65
CA TRP A 124 25.13 13.65 -19.07
C TRP A 124 25.20 15.16 -19.11
N LYS A 125 24.37 15.76 -19.96
CA LYS A 125 24.10 17.18 -20.00
C LYS A 125 22.70 17.42 -19.46
N ASN A 126 22.59 18.17 -18.37
CA ASN A 126 21.35 18.71 -17.85
C ASN A 126 21.12 20.09 -18.48
N SER A 127 19.93 20.31 -19.05
CA SER A 127 19.50 21.60 -19.60
C SER A 127 18.20 22.02 -18.90
N TYR A 128 18.18 23.19 -18.30
CA TYR A 128 17.03 23.68 -17.53
C TYR A 128 16.72 25.15 -17.80
N SER A 129 15.45 25.54 -17.67
CA SER A 129 14.99 26.91 -17.90
C SER A 129 14.62 27.59 -16.59
N LEU A 130 15.28 28.69 -16.27
CA LEU A 130 14.98 29.52 -15.10
C LEU A 130 14.91 30.99 -15.53
N ASN A 131 13.80 31.68 -15.19
CA ASN A 131 13.58 33.09 -15.54
C ASN A 131 13.78 33.39 -17.05
N ASN A 132 13.25 32.54 -17.91
CA ASN A 132 13.37 32.61 -19.39
C ASN A 132 14.82 32.54 -19.91
N LYS A 133 15.77 32.05 -19.10
CA LYS A 133 17.13 31.75 -19.52
C LYS A 133 17.37 30.25 -19.46
N ILE A 134 18.03 29.73 -20.49
CA ILE A 134 18.45 28.34 -20.56
C ILE A 134 19.84 28.23 -19.93
N TYR A 135 19.96 27.29 -19.01
CA TYR A 135 21.21 26.92 -18.36
C TYR A 135 21.53 25.48 -18.75
N GLU A 136 22.81 25.21 -19.01
CA GLU A 136 23.30 23.88 -19.30
C GLU A 136 24.48 23.55 -18.38
N GLU A 137 24.53 22.32 -17.90
CA GLU A 137 25.65 21.77 -17.17
C GLU A 137 25.93 20.35 -17.62
N VAL A 138 27.21 20.00 -17.72
CA VAL A 138 27.65 18.62 -17.93
C VAL A 138 28.03 18.06 -16.57
N PHE A 139 27.51 16.87 -16.28
CA PHE A 139 27.73 16.18 -15.03
C PHE A 139 28.02 14.70 -15.28
N ASP A 140 28.71 14.10 -14.32
CA ASP A 140 29.02 12.68 -14.26
C ASP A 140 28.19 12.05 -13.13
N ILE A 141 27.63 10.88 -13.40
CA ILE A 141 27.12 9.98 -12.38
C ILE A 141 28.06 8.79 -12.28
N GLU A 142 28.79 8.76 -11.17
CA GLU A 142 29.70 7.68 -10.79
C GLU A 142 28.96 6.58 -10.03
N ASP A 143 29.58 5.41 -9.92
CA ASP A 143 29.10 4.33 -9.07
C ASP A 143 28.90 4.82 -7.62
N GLY A 144 27.70 4.60 -7.06
CA GLY A 144 27.31 5.09 -5.73
C GLY A 144 26.55 6.42 -5.69
N ASN A 145 25.69 6.69 -6.67
CA ASN A 145 24.65 7.74 -6.65
C ASN A 145 25.16 9.21 -6.55
N LYS A 146 26.39 9.50 -6.98
CA LYS A 146 26.99 10.84 -6.86
C LYS A 146 26.88 11.64 -8.15
N TYR A 147 26.35 12.85 -8.04
CA TYR A 147 26.25 13.83 -9.11
C TYR A 147 27.44 14.78 -9.05
N THR A 148 28.36 14.65 -10.01
CA THR A 148 29.63 15.39 -10.05
C THR A 148 29.61 16.39 -11.20
N VAL A 149 29.89 17.66 -10.93
CA VAL A 149 30.03 18.72 -11.94
C VAL A 149 31.45 19.25 -11.89
N LYS A 150 32.20 19.16 -13.00
CA LYS A 150 33.60 19.62 -13.09
C LYS A 150 34.47 19.09 -11.94
N GLU A 151 34.40 17.78 -11.69
CA GLU A 151 35.14 17.07 -10.61
C GLU A 151 34.71 17.42 -9.17
N ILE A 152 33.69 18.27 -9.00
CA ILE A 152 33.12 18.61 -7.69
C ILE A 152 31.85 17.79 -7.47
N LYS A 153 31.80 17.03 -6.39
CA LYS A 153 30.61 16.27 -5.98
C LYS A 153 29.59 17.24 -5.38
N CYS A 154 28.52 17.50 -6.12
CA CYS A 154 27.54 18.53 -5.76
C CYS A 154 26.33 17.94 -5.05
N PHE A 155 25.84 16.78 -5.51
CA PHE A 155 24.65 16.15 -4.97
C PHE A 155 24.82 14.64 -4.81
N GLU A 156 24.05 14.08 -3.88
CA GLU A 156 23.72 12.66 -3.79
C GLU A 156 22.30 12.45 -4.33
N ILE A 157 22.11 11.40 -5.12
CA ILE A 157 20.80 10.99 -5.64
C ILE A 157 20.17 10.01 -4.66
N ILE A 158 19.00 10.36 -4.14
CA ILE A 158 18.23 9.57 -3.18
C ILE A 158 16.79 9.41 -3.64
N ASP A 159 16.03 8.55 -2.95
CA ASP A 159 14.61 8.30 -3.20
C ASP A 159 14.29 7.91 -4.66
N LEU A 160 15.17 7.13 -5.30
CA LEU A 160 15.03 6.71 -6.69
C LEU A 160 13.85 5.75 -6.86
N LYS A 161 12.96 6.03 -7.80
CA LYS A 161 11.85 5.16 -8.18
C LYS A 161 11.66 5.15 -9.69
N TRP A 162 11.33 3.99 -10.23
CA TRP A 162 10.94 3.81 -11.61
C TRP A 162 9.53 3.26 -11.68
N ASP A 163 8.69 3.93 -12.47
CA ASP A 163 7.35 3.49 -12.82
C ASP A 163 7.38 2.96 -14.25
N GLU A 164 7.22 1.64 -14.37
CA GLU A 164 7.29 0.93 -15.64
C GLU A 164 6.06 1.17 -16.53
N GLU A 165 4.89 1.46 -15.94
CA GLU A 165 3.65 1.74 -16.67
C GLU A 165 3.73 3.12 -17.33
N THR A 166 4.17 4.13 -16.58
CA THR A 166 4.24 5.51 -17.08
C THR A 166 5.60 5.87 -17.69
N LYS A 167 6.57 4.96 -17.62
CA LYS A 167 7.97 5.19 -18.04
C LYS A 167 8.59 6.42 -17.37
N LYS A 168 8.22 6.64 -16.10
CA LYS A 168 8.69 7.77 -15.30
C LYS A 168 9.74 7.35 -14.30
N LEU A 169 10.73 8.21 -14.18
CA LEU A 169 11.81 8.13 -13.22
C LEU A 169 11.68 9.30 -12.25
N SER A 170 11.63 9.01 -10.95
CA SER A 170 11.63 10.05 -9.92
C SER A 170 12.79 9.88 -8.96
N PHE A 171 13.41 10.99 -8.57
CA PHE A 171 14.50 11.00 -7.58
C PHE A 171 14.67 12.37 -6.95
N THR A 172 15.42 12.44 -5.85
CA THR A 172 15.81 13.69 -5.20
C THR A 172 17.31 13.89 -5.32
N LYS A 173 17.76 15.07 -5.79
CA LYS A 173 19.14 15.52 -5.61
C LYS A 173 19.26 16.20 -4.26
N SER A 174 20.02 15.61 -3.34
CA SER A 174 20.33 16.21 -2.04
C SER A 174 21.73 16.81 -2.10
N SER A 175 21.85 18.12 -1.87
CA SER A 175 23.16 18.78 -1.86
C SER A 175 24.05 18.18 -0.76
N ILE A 176 25.33 18.02 -1.08
CA ILE A 176 26.37 17.57 -0.12
C ILE A 176 27.42 18.67 0.13
N LEU A 177 27.26 19.84 -0.47
CA LEU A 177 28.19 20.96 -0.31
C LEU A 177 27.95 21.66 1.03
N GLN A 178 29.02 22.13 1.66
CA GLN A 178 28.94 22.87 2.93
C GLN A 178 28.11 24.15 2.74
N ASN A 179 27.10 24.34 3.58
CA ASN A 179 26.14 25.47 3.55
C ASN A 179 25.14 25.46 2.38
N ASP A 180 24.98 24.33 1.67
CA ASP A 180 23.93 24.17 0.66
C ASP A 180 23.00 23.02 1.07
N ASN A 181 21.78 23.37 1.46
CA ASN A 181 20.76 22.43 1.93
C ASN A 181 19.69 22.14 0.86
N ARG A 182 19.98 22.42 -0.42
CA ARG A 182 19.01 22.19 -1.50
C ARG A 182 18.65 20.72 -1.61
N ARG A 183 17.35 20.45 -1.74
CA ARG A 183 16.78 19.18 -2.17
C ARG A 183 15.93 19.44 -3.41
N LEU A 184 16.30 18.82 -4.52
CA LEU A 184 15.68 19.07 -5.81
C LEU A 184 15.00 17.80 -6.30
N GLN A 185 13.66 17.78 -6.25
CA GLN A 185 12.88 16.64 -6.68
C GLN A 185 12.76 16.64 -8.20
N ASN A 186 13.18 15.56 -8.84
CA ASN A 186 13.14 15.38 -10.28
C ASN A 186 12.09 14.30 -10.62
N VAL A 187 11.24 14.58 -11.60
CA VAL A 187 10.32 13.61 -12.20
C VAL A 187 10.48 13.69 -13.70
N LEU A 188 11.04 12.64 -14.30
CA LEU A 188 11.45 12.59 -15.69
C LEU A 188 10.72 11.45 -16.41
N THR A 189 10.38 11.66 -17.67
CA THR A 189 9.88 10.63 -18.58
C THR A 189 11.02 10.19 -19.48
N LYS A 190 11.18 8.88 -19.67
CA LYS A 190 12.16 8.33 -20.61
C LYS A 190 11.70 8.57 -22.05
N ILE A 191 12.45 9.37 -22.79
CA ILE A 191 12.20 9.61 -24.22
C ILE A 191 12.98 8.60 -25.08
N SER A 192 14.20 8.26 -24.65
CA SER A 192 15.04 7.20 -25.22
C SER A 192 16.08 6.74 -24.20
N ASP A 193 16.92 5.78 -24.55
CA ASP A 193 18.04 5.34 -23.69
C ASP A 193 19.08 6.44 -23.41
N LYS A 194 19.04 7.54 -24.18
CA LYS A 194 19.98 8.65 -24.09
C LYS A 194 19.32 9.98 -23.73
N CYS A 195 18.01 9.99 -23.47
CA CYS A 195 17.26 11.22 -23.26
C CYS A 195 16.12 11.04 -22.25
N TYR A 196 16.11 11.87 -21.22
CA TYR A 196 15.02 12.03 -20.27
C TYR A 196 14.56 13.48 -20.23
N GLN A 197 13.25 13.68 -20.11
CA GLN A 197 12.65 15.01 -20.04
C GLN A 197 11.59 15.08 -18.95
N GLY A 198 11.50 16.19 -18.24
CA GLY A 198 10.48 16.38 -17.23
C GLY A 198 10.68 17.65 -16.43
N PHE A 199 10.47 17.56 -15.12
CA PHE A 199 10.47 18.72 -14.24
C PHE A 199 11.33 18.50 -13.00
N GLU A 200 11.99 19.56 -12.57
CA GLU A 200 12.60 19.71 -11.27
C GLU A 200 11.70 20.62 -10.39
N ASN A 201 11.42 20.20 -9.17
CA ASN A 201 10.50 20.85 -8.22
C ASN A 201 9.16 21.22 -8.86
N GLU A 202 8.63 20.32 -9.69
CA GLU A 202 7.35 20.42 -10.42
C GLU A 202 7.24 21.55 -11.45
N THR A 203 8.16 22.50 -11.45
CA THR A 203 7.98 23.80 -12.10
C THR A 203 9.08 24.13 -13.10
N ILE A 204 10.28 23.58 -12.91
CA ILE A 204 11.44 23.88 -13.75
C ILE A 204 11.57 22.78 -14.80
N PRO A 205 11.33 23.06 -16.09
CA PRO A 205 11.53 22.06 -17.13
C PRO A 205 13.02 21.69 -17.21
N VAL A 206 13.30 20.40 -17.22
CA VAL A 206 14.67 19.84 -17.28
C VAL A 206 14.76 18.78 -18.37
N THR A 207 15.91 18.74 -19.04
CA THR A 207 16.23 17.73 -20.06
C THR A 207 17.62 17.17 -19.79
N TYR A 208 17.72 15.86 -19.76
CA TYR A 208 18.97 15.12 -19.53
C TYR A 208 19.34 14.35 -20.79
N ILE A 209 20.51 14.66 -21.35
CA ILE A 209 21.01 14.04 -22.59
C ILE A 209 22.36 13.39 -22.31
N ARG A 210 22.52 12.13 -22.70
CA ARG A 210 23.80 11.43 -22.56
C ARG A 210 24.86 11.98 -23.52
N VAL A 211 26.08 12.25 -23.06
CA VAL A 211 27.15 12.90 -23.84
C VAL A 211 28.47 12.15 -23.91
N ASP A 212 28.64 11.05 -23.17
CA ASP A 212 29.78 10.13 -23.31
C ASP A 212 29.54 9.08 -24.39
N ILE A 213 29.44 9.53 -25.65
CA ILE A 213 29.38 8.65 -26.84
C ILE A 213 30.22 9.24 -27.96
#